data_AF-A0A943BFK5-F1
#
_entry.id   AF-A0A943BFK5-F1
#
_cell.length_a   1.000
_cell.length_b   1.000
_cell.length_c   1.000
_cell.angle_alpha   90.00
_cell.angle_beta   90.00
_cell.angle_gamma   90.00
#
_symmetry.space_group_name_H-M   'P 1'
#
loop_
_entity.id
_entity.type
_entity.pdbx_description
1 polymer ?
#
loop_
_entity_poly.entity_id
_entity_poly.type
_entity_poly.pdbx_seq_one_letter_code
_entity_poly.pdbx_strand_id
1 'polypeptide(L)'
;MMAKEIRESIKTIYGMLWEILALYEKTDCYNKVPENEKEKDIWDYLGDKLMSVRKNIDMLFLGQEEPAQRLREIVDETEAFVRRYERPGVVKRWKRINPQILFFECSFEIMEKFPEVYKEISWGLSNLKLACYPDENLIAARKKYFAEANRKIEEGNLQYTEERVFQNELLRTLTLVFEHDFKEYL
;
A
#
# COMPACT_ATOMS: atom_id res chain seq x y z
N MET A 1 8.08 -29.38 11.23
CA MET A 1 7.12 -29.73 10.16
C MET A 1 6.03 -28.67 10.12
N MET A 2 5.24 -28.53 11.19
CA MET A 2 4.19 -27.48 11.32
C MET A 2 4.67 -26.04 11.06
N ALA A 3 5.81 -25.61 11.63
CA ALA A 3 6.32 -24.24 11.37
C ALA A 3 6.70 -23.98 9.90
N LYS A 4 7.15 -25.01 9.17
CA LYS A 4 7.46 -24.91 7.74
C LYS A 4 6.18 -24.79 6.91
N GLU A 5 5.16 -25.58 7.24
CA GLU A 5 3.84 -25.53 6.58
C GLU A 5 3.14 -24.18 6.82
N ILE A 6 3.22 -23.64 8.04
CA ILE A 6 2.71 -22.29 8.36
C ILE A 6 3.44 -21.24 7.54
N ARG A 7 4.78 -21.30 7.46
CA ARG A 7 5.57 -20.37 6.65
C ARG A 7 5.19 -20.42 5.18
N GLU A 8 5.02 -21.60 4.62
CA GLU A 8 4.60 -21.78 3.21
C GLU A 8 3.19 -21.22 2.99
N SER A 9 2.27 -21.44 3.93
CA SER A 9 0.92 -20.90 3.88
C SER A 9 0.90 -19.37 3.97
N ILE A 10 1.72 -18.77 4.85
CA ILE A 10 1.88 -17.30 4.98
C ILE A 10 2.40 -16.73 3.65
N LYS A 11 3.38 -17.39 3.02
CA LYS A 11 3.93 -16.96 1.72
C LYS A 11 2.89 -17.02 0.61
N THR A 12 1.99 -18.00 0.62
CA THR A 12 0.87 -18.06 -0.34
C THR A 12 -0.02 -16.84 -0.18
N ILE A 13 -0.44 -16.50 1.05
CA ILE A 13 -1.30 -15.32 1.30
C ILE A 13 -0.58 -14.01 0.97
N TYR A 14 0.70 -13.90 1.31
CA TYR A 14 1.55 -12.78 0.89
C TYR A 14 1.54 -12.60 -0.63
N GLY A 15 1.74 -13.67 -1.40
CA GLY A 15 1.73 -13.63 -2.86
C GLY A 15 0.40 -13.13 -3.42
N MET A 16 -0.72 -13.60 -2.88
CA MET A 16 -2.05 -13.15 -3.32
C MET A 16 -2.29 -11.66 -3.05
N LEU A 17 -1.89 -11.17 -1.87
CA LEU A 17 -2.00 -9.74 -1.55
C LEU A 17 -1.05 -8.90 -2.40
N TRP A 18 0.17 -9.40 -2.66
CA TRP A 18 1.14 -8.76 -3.53
C TRP A 18 0.56 -8.58 -4.94
N GLU A 19 -0.09 -9.60 -5.49
CA GLU A 19 -0.75 -9.53 -6.80
C GLU A 19 -1.85 -8.46 -6.84
N ILE A 20 -2.64 -8.33 -5.77
CA ILE A 20 -3.67 -7.28 -5.65
C ILE A 20 -3.01 -5.89 -5.63
N LEU A 21 -1.96 -5.71 -4.82
CA LEU A 21 -1.26 -4.43 -4.73
C LEU A 21 -0.54 -4.07 -6.05
N ALA A 22 -0.04 -5.06 -6.78
CA ALA A 22 0.65 -4.89 -8.05
C ALA A 22 -0.27 -4.45 -9.21
N LEU A 23 -1.59 -4.47 -9.01
CA LEU A 23 -2.56 -3.96 -9.97
C LEU A 23 -2.67 -2.43 -9.96
N TYR A 24 -2.09 -1.73 -8.97
CA TYR A 24 -2.29 -0.29 -8.76
C TYR A 24 -2.14 0.54 -10.05
N GLU A 25 -0.99 0.47 -10.73
CA GLU A 25 -0.76 1.25 -11.95
C GLU A 25 -1.65 0.78 -13.10
N LYS A 26 -1.76 -0.54 -13.32
CA LYS A 26 -2.52 -1.12 -14.44
C LYS A 26 -4.01 -0.81 -14.37
N THR A 27 -4.53 -0.59 -13.17
CA THR A 27 -5.95 -0.29 -12.91
C THR A 27 -6.22 1.19 -12.78
N ASP A 28 -5.29 2.05 -13.19
CA ASP A 28 -5.41 3.51 -13.03
C ASP A 28 -5.71 3.88 -11.57
N CYS A 29 -4.86 3.41 -10.66
CA CYS A 29 -5.01 3.57 -9.20
C CYS A 29 -6.31 2.94 -8.66
N TYR A 30 -6.64 1.71 -9.08
CA TYR A 30 -7.88 0.99 -8.74
C TYR A 30 -9.18 1.67 -9.18
N ASN A 31 -9.14 2.49 -10.23
CA ASN A 31 -10.33 3.11 -10.80
C ASN A 31 -10.90 2.36 -12.01
N LYS A 32 -10.13 1.44 -12.61
CA LYS A 32 -10.50 0.73 -13.84
C LYS A 32 -10.16 -0.76 -13.75
N VAL A 33 -11.06 -1.59 -14.25
CA VAL A 33 -10.77 -3.01 -14.42
C VAL A 33 -9.71 -3.20 -15.50
N PRO A 34 -8.72 -4.10 -15.33
CA PRO A 34 -7.78 -4.43 -16.39
C PRO A 34 -8.46 -4.89 -17.67
N GLU A 35 -7.85 -4.57 -18.82
CA GLU A 35 -8.33 -5.05 -20.12
C GLU A 35 -8.40 -6.58 -20.16
N ASN A 36 -9.46 -7.10 -20.79
CA ASN A 36 -9.77 -8.54 -20.97
C ASN A 36 -10.34 -9.27 -19.75
N GLU A 37 -10.66 -8.57 -18.66
CA GLU A 37 -11.41 -9.17 -17.57
C GLU A 37 -12.90 -9.25 -17.89
N LYS A 38 -13.57 -10.27 -17.34
CA LYS A 38 -15.02 -10.47 -17.52
C LYS A 38 -15.83 -9.46 -16.71
N GLU A 39 -15.34 -9.14 -15.53
CA GLU A 39 -15.95 -8.16 -14.65
C GLU A 39 -15.79 -6.76 -15.24
N LYS A 40 -16.83 -5.93 -15.14
CA LYS A 40 -16.80 -4.54 -15.61
C LYS A 40 -16.76 -3.55 -14.47
N ASP A 41 -17.15 -3.96 -13.28
CA ASP A 41 -17.08 -3.14 -12.09
C ASP A 41 -15.77 -3.39 -11.30
N ILE A 42 -15.04 -2.31 -11.00
CA ILE A 42 -13.76 -2.41 -10.32
C ILE A 42 -13.90 -2.86 -8.86
N TRP A 43 -15.04 -2.57 -8.22
CA TRP A 43 -15.32 -2.98 -6.85
C TRP A 43 -15.63 -4.45 -6.75
N ASP A 44 -16.39 -4.99 -7.69
CA ASP A 44 -16.65 -6.42 -7.79
C ASP A 44 -15.34 -7.16 -8.11
N TYR A 45 -14.55 -6.65 -9.07
CA TYR A 45 -13.26 -7.25 -9.45
C TYR A 45 -12.27 -7.36 -8.29
N LEU A 46 -12.07 -6.28 -7.54
CA LEU A 46 -11.14 -6.25 -6.40
C LEU A 46 -11.75 -6.96 -5.17
N GLY A 47 -13.07 -6.85 -4.99
CA GLY A 47 -13.81 -7.56 -3.96
C GLY A 47 -13.66 -9.07 -4.08
N ASP A 48 -13.82 -9.62 -5.28
CA ASP A 48 -13.65 -11.05 -5.55
C ASP A 48 -12.23 -11.54 -5.27
N LYS A 49 -11.21 -10.75 -5.63
CA LYS A 49 -9.81 -11.06 -5.31
C LYS A 49 -9.58 -11.10 -3.80
N LEU A 50 -10.04 -10.09 -3.07
CA LEU A 50 -9.92 -10.04 -1.60
C LEU A 50 -10.69 -11.17 -0.92
N MET A 51 -11.89 -11.51 -1.40
CA MET A 51 -12.65 -12.65 -0.92
C MET A 51 -11.94 -13.98 -1.19
N SER A 52 -11.23 -14.11 -2.30
CA SER A 52 -10.37 -15.26 -2.58
C SER A 52 -9.25 -15.38 -1.54
N VAL A 53 -8.61 -14.27 -1.15
CA VAL A 53 -7.59 -14.27 -0.09
C VAL A 53 -8.18 -14.77 1.23
N ARG A 54 -9.34 -14.24 1.64
CA ARG A 54 -10.02 -14.67 2.88
C ARG A 54 -10.33 -16.16 2.89
N LYS A 55 -10.88 -16.68 1.80
CA LYS A 55 -11.14 -18.12 1.64
C LYS A 55 -9.85 -18.94 1.79
N ASN A 56 -8.75 -18.48 1.20
CA ASN A 56 -7.46 -19.18 1.32
C ASN A 56 -6.91 -19.15 2.74
N ILE A 57 -7.08 -18.05 3.48
CA ILE A 57 -6.71 -17.98 4.90
C ILE A 57 -7.51 -19.03 5.69
N ASP A 58 -8.83 -19.06 5.53
CA ASP A 58 -9.70 -19.98 6.27
C ASP A 58 -9.38 -21.47 5.97
N MET A 59 -8.99 -21.78 4.74
CA MET A 59 -8.60 -23.14 4.34
C MET A 59 -7.20 -23.53 4.85
N LEU A 60 -6.20 -22.66 4.67
CA LEU A 60 -4.80 -22.96 4.98
C LEU A 60 -4.50 -22.96 6.49
N PHE A 61 -5.27 -22.19 7.26
CA PHE A 61 -5.05 -21.99 8.70
C PHE A 61 -6.17 -22.58 9.56
N LEU A 62 -6.84 -23.63 9.07
CA LEU A 62 -7.87 -24.33 9.83
C LEU A 62 -7.32 -24.83 11.18
N GLY A 63 -7.88 -24.33 12.28
CA GLY A 63 -7.41 -24.63 13.65
C GLY A 63 -6.17 -23.85 14.11
N GLN A 64 -5.66 -22.92 13.28
CA GLN A 64 -4.53 -22.03 13.58
C GLN A 64 -5.02 -20.58 13.68
N GLU A 65 -5.81 -20.28 14.71
CA GLU A 65 -6.55 -19.00 14.80
C GLU A 65 -5.63 -17.78 14.88
N GLU A 66 -4.50 -17.91 15.56
CA GLU A 66 -3.58 -16.81 15.81
C GLU A 66 -2.97 -16.22 14.52
N PRO A 67 -2.28 -17.01 13.66
CA PRO A 67 -1.80 -16.51 12.38
C PRO A 67 -2.95 -16.16 11.42
N ALA A 68 -4.08 -16.88 11.47
CA ALA A 68 -5.25 -16.56 10.64
C ALA A 68 -5.77 -15.15 10.93
N GLN A 69 -5.88 -14.77 12.20
CA GLN A 69 -6.39 -13.46 12.60
C GLN A 69 -5.46 -12.32 12.17
N ARG A 70 -4.13 -12.49 12.32
CA ARG A 70 -3.14 -11.50 11.83
C ARG A 70 -3.24 -11.33 10.31
N LEU A 71 -3.40 -12.44 9.56
CA LEU A 71 -3.56 -12.37 8.11
C LEU A 71 -4.86 -11.67 7.71
N ARG A 72 -5.98 -11.94 8.39
CA ARG A 72 -7.26 -11.26 8.15
C ARG A 72 -7.14 -9.75 8.38
N GLU A 73 -6.43 -9.32 9.43
CA GLU A 73 -6.16 -7.90 9.67
C GLU A 73 -5.43 -7.25 8.48
N ILE A 74 -4.40 -7.89 7.94
CA ILE A 74 -3.69 -7.37 6.75
C ILE A 74 -4.61 -7.30 5.53
N VAL A 75 -5.51 -8.28 5.33
CA VAL A 75 -6.51 -8.23 4.25
C VAL A 75 -7.45 -7.05 4.43
N ASP A 76 -7.94 -6.81 5.65
CA ASP A 76 -8.85 -5.70 5.94
C ASP A 76 -8.16 -4.34 5.74
N GLU A 77 -6.89 -4.22 6.13
CA GLU A 77 -6.06 -3.03 5.88
C GLU A 77 -5.82 -2.81 4.38
N THR A 78 -5.59 -3.89 3.63
CA THR A 78 -5.46 -3.85 2.18
C THR A 78 -6.76 -3.42 1.51
N GLU A 79 -7.89 -3.97 1.94
CA GLU A 79 -9.22 -3.57 1.43
C GLU A 79 -9.51 -2.11 1.73
N ALA A 80 -9.19 -1.64 2.93
CA ALA A 80 -9.36 -0.24 3.30
C ALA A 80 -8.54 0.70 2.39
N PHE A 81 -7.32 0.31 2.01
CA PHE A 81 -6.52 1.06 1.05
C PHE A 81 -7.10 1.01 -0.36
N VAL A 82 -7.40 -0.18 -0.88
CA VAL A 82 -7.93 -0.37 -2.24
C VAL A 82 -9.25 0.35 -2.46
N ARG A 83 -10.08 0.47 -1.41
CA ARG A 83 -11.36 1.20 -1.44
C ARG A 83 -11.25 2.70 -1.16
N ARG A 84 -10.07 3.22 -0.90
CA ARG A 84 -9.86 4.66 -0.66
C ARG A 84 -9.46 5.36 -1.95
N TYR A 85 -10.15 6.47 -2.22
CA TYR A 85 -9.81 7.41 -3.28
C TYR A 85 -8.75 8.43 -2.81
N GLU A 86 -7.71 7.97 -2.10
CA GLU A 86 -6.65 8.83 -1.52
C GLU A 86 -5.26 8.22 -1.75
N ARG A 87 -4.25 9.06 -2.00
CA ARG A 87 -2.83 8.65 -2.11
C ARG A 87 -2.01 9.25 -0.95
N PRO A 88 -1.26 8.43 -0.17
CA PRO A 88 -1.09 7.00 -0.31
C PRO A 88 -2.28 6.17 0.22
N GLY A 89 -3.26 6.76 0.89
CA GLY A 89 -4.51 6.09 1.30
C GLY A 89 -4.37 4.94 2.32
N VAL A 90 -3.16 4.45 2.58
CA VAL A 90 -2.91 3.31 3.47
C VAL A 90 -3.28 3.60 4.92
N VAL A 91 -3.50 2.53 5.68
CA VAL A 91 -3.81 2.62 7.11
C VAL A 91 -2.62 3.14 7.92
N LYS A 92 -2.91 3.71 9.11
CA LYS A 92 -1.88 4.30 9.99
C LYS A 92 -0.82 3.29 10.41
N ARG A 93 -1.18 2.02 10.56
CA ARG A 93 -0.26 0.95 10.97
C ARG A 93 0.83 0.74 9.92
N TRP A 94 0.48 0.66 8.65
CA TRP A 94 1.43 0.53 7.54
C TRP A 94 2.38 1.74 7.44
N LYS A 95 1.86 2.96 7.67
CA LYS A 95 2.69 4.18 7.74
C LYS A 95 3.72 4.15 8.87
N ARG A 96 3.41 3.49 9.99
CA ARG A 96 4.35 3.33 11.11
C ARG A 96 5.42 2.29 10.80
N ILE A 97 5.05 1.20 10.14
CA ILE A 97 5.96 0.12 9.74
C ILE A 97 6.91 0.60 8.63
N ASN A 98 6.38 1.33 7.64
CA ASN A 98 7.17 1.96 6.60
C ASN A 98 6.89 3.47 6.49
N PRO A 99 7.63 4.32 7.23
CA PRO A 99 7.46 5.76 7.15
C PRO A 99 7.74 6.37 5.77
N GLN A 100 8.46 5.68 4.88
CA GLN A 100 8.77 6.19 3.53
C GLN A 100 7.51 6.27 2.66
N ILE A 101 6.47 5.49 2.94
CA ILE A 101 5.20 5.59 2.21
C ILE A 101 4.53 6.97 2.39
N LEU A 102 4.87 7.72 3.45
CA LEU A 102 4.40 9.08 3.67
C LEU A 102 4.88 10.05 2.59
N PHE A 103 5.98 9.75 1.88
CA PHE A 103 6.52 10.63 0.84
C PHE A 103 5.57 10.82 -0.36
N PHE A 104 4.53 9.98 -0.44
CA PHE A 104 3.48 10.01 -1.46
C PHE A 104 2.20 10.69 -0.99
N GLU A 105 2.19 11.31 0.20
CA GLU A 105 1.05 12.08 0.71
C GLU A 105 0.79 13.32 -0.15
N CYS A 106 -0.48 13.56 -0.50
CA CYS A 106 -0.90 14.75 -1.25
C CYS A 106 -0.51 16.07 -0.57
N SER A 107 -0.30 16.05 0.76
CA SER A 107 0.17 17.21 1.53
C SER A 107 1.44 17.86 0.95
N PHE A 108 2.37 17.08 0.41
CA PHE A 108 3.57 17.61 -0.24
C PHE A 108 3.25 18.39 -1.50
N GLU A 109 2.36 17.85 -2.34
CA GLU A 109 1.95 18.49 -3.57
C GLU A 109 1.15 19.77 -3.30
N ILE A 110 0.24 19.73 -2.31
CA ILE A 110 -0.54 20.90 -1.90
C ILE A 110 0.40 21.98 -1.35
N MET A 111 1.37 21.61 -0.52
CA MET A 111 2.36 22.55 0.00
C MET A 111 3.22 23.19 -1.11
N GLU A 112 3.63 22.42 -2.11
CA GLU A 112 4.49 22.88 -3.21
C GLU A 112 3.73 23.69 -4.26
N LYS A 113 2.54 23.24 -4.68
CA LYS A 113 1.76 23.87 -5.77
C LYS A 113 0.77 24.92 -5.29
N PHE A 114 0.26 24.79 -4.06
CA PHE A 114 -0.80 25.63 -3.50
C PHE A 114 -0.48 26.06 -2.05
N PRO A 115 0.64 26.79 -1.83
CA PRO A 115 1.13 27.08 -0.48
C PRO A 115 0.14 27.86 0.39
N GLU A 116 -0.68 28.74 -0.19
CA GLU A 116 -1.72 29.46 0.56
C GLU A 116 -2.84 28.53 1.02
N VAL A 117 -3.26 27.58 0.17
CA VAL A 117 -4.24 26.55 0.54
C VAL A 117 -3.68 25.66 1.65
N TYR A 118 -2.40 25.28 1.56
CA TYR A 118 -1.73 24.52 2.62
C TYR A 118 -1.72 25.26 3.97
N LYS A 119 -1.44 26.58 3.96
CA LYS A 119 -1.50 27.41 5.17
C LYS A 119 -2.89 27.47 5.77
N GLU A 120 -3.92 27.71 4.95
CA GLU A 120 -5.31 27.72 5.43
C GLU A 120 -5.70 26.39 6.10
N ILE A 121 -5.33 25.26 5.50
CA ILE A 121 -5.59 23.94 6.08
C ILE A 121 -4.81 23.75 7.39
N SER A 122 -3.50 24.05 7.38
CA SER A 122 -2.63 23.87 8.56
C SER A 122 -2.96 24.80 9.72
N TRP A 123 -3.54 25.97 9.47
CA TRP A 123 -4.06 26.88 10.49
C TRP A 123 -5.48 26.55 10.97
N GLY A 124 -6.11 25.52 10.41
CA GLY A 124 -7.47 25.13 10.76
C GLY A 124 -8.55 26.11 10.26
N LEU A 125 -8.23 26.90 9.23
CA LEU A 125 -9.15 27.83 8.56
C LEU A 125 -9.97 27.14 7.45
N SER A 126 -9.67 25.86 7.16
CA SER A 126 -10.40 25.01 6.23
C SER A 126 -11.05 23.83 6.95
N ASN A 127 -12.15 23.33 6.38
CA ASN A 127 -12.79 22.08 6.83
C ASN A 127 -12.01 20.82 6.40
N LEU A 128 -11.04 20.98 5.49
CA LEU A 128 -10.18 19.89 5.04
C LEU A 128 -9.14 19.54 6.12
N LYS A 129 -8.77 18.27 6.20
CA LYS A 129 -7.69 17.78 7.08
C LYS A 129 -6.72 16.95 6.28
N LEU A 130 -5.44 17.30 6.33
CA LEU A 130 -4.39 16.48 5.75
C LEU A 130 -4.05 15.32 6.68
N ALA A 131 -3.78 14.16 6.10
CA ALA A 131 -3.32 12.99 6.84
C ALA A 131 -1.87 13.15 7.35
N CYS A 132 -1.10 14.07 6.77
CA CYS A 132 0.26 14.42 7.13
C CYS A 132 0.47 15.94 6.98
N TYR A 133 1.24 16.52 7.88
CA TYR A 133 1.72 17.91 7.79
C TYR A 133 3.25 17.85 7.75
N PRO A 134 3.87 17.92 6.56
CA PRO A 134 5.31 17.76 6.43
C PRO A 134 6.09 18.82 7.19
N ASP A 135 7.05 18.38 8.00
CA ASP A 135 8.06 19.23 8.60
C ASP A 135 9.33 19.28 7.72
N GLU A 136 10.30 20.12 8.10
CA GLU A 136 11.54 20.28 7.35
C GLU A 136 12.31 18.96 7.18
N ASN A 137 12.28 18.10 8.20
CA ASN A 137 12.95 16.80 8.18
C ASN A 137 12.30 15.87 7.15
N LEU A 138 10.97 15.77 7.16
CA LEU A 138 10.21 14.93 6.24
C LEU A 138 10.35 15.44 4.79
N ILE A 139 10.39 16.75 4.59
CA ILE A 139 10.64 17.38 3.29
C ILE A 139 12.04 17.02 2.78
N ALA A 140 13.08 17.14 3.62
CA ALA A 140 14.44 16.79 3.24
C ALA A 140 14.58 15.28 2.93
N ALA A 141 13.96 14.42 3.75
CA ALA A 141 13.95 12.98 3.54
C ALA A 141 13.24 12.59 2.23
N ARG A 142 12.08 13.19 1.93
CA ARG A 142 11.35 13.00 0.68
C ARG A 142 12.21 13.37 -0.53
N LYS A 143 12.86 14.54 -0.50
CA LYS A 143 13.74 14.99 -1.59
C LYS A 143 14.86 13.99 -1.85
N LYS A 144 15.50 13.49 -0.79
CA LYS A 144 16.55 12.48 -0.89
C LYS A 144 16.02 11.16 -1.48
N TYR A 145 14.84 10.71 -1.03
CA TYR A 145 14.21 9.48 -1.52
C TYR A 145 13.95 9.55 -3.03
N PHE A 146 13.30 10.62 -3.51
CA PHE A 146 12.99 10.74 -4.94
C PHE A 146 14.23 11.00 -5.79
N ALA A 147 15.25 11.70 -5.28
CA ALA A 147 16.53 11.84 -5.98
C ALA A 147 17.21 10.48 -6.19
N GLU A 148 17.20 9.60 -5.18
CA GLU A 148 17.74 8.24 -5.31
C GLU A 148 16.90 7.37 -6.24
N ALA A 149 15.57 7.45 -6.16
CA ALA A 149 14.66 6.72 -7.04
C ALA A 149 14.87 7.11 -8.51
N ASN A 150 14.92 8.42 -8.81
CA ASN A 150 15.14 8.93 -10.16
C ASN A 150 16.50 8.48 -10.71
N ARG A 151 17.57 8.55 -9.90
CA ARG A 151 18.89 8.06 -10.30
C ARG A 151 18.85 6.58 -10.70
N LYS A 152 18.18 5.72 -9.93
CA LYS A 152 18.04 4.28 -10.26
C LYS A 152 17.24 4.05 -11.55
N ILE A 153 16.19 4.85 -11.77
CA ILE A 153 15.35 4.78 -12.98
C ILE A 153 16.16 5.17 -14.21
N GLU A 154 16.93 6.25 -14.13
CA GLU A 154 17.80 6.74 -15.20
C GLU A 154 18.93 5.75 -15.51
N GLU A 155 19.69 5.32 -14.50
CA GLU A 155 20.80 4.36 -14.66
C GLU A 155 20.32 3.02 -15.23
N GLY A 156 19.11 2.59 -14.86
CA GLY A 156 18.51 1.33 -15.32
C GLY A 156 17.67 1.45 -16.60
N ASN A 157 17.49 2.65 -17.17
CA ASN A 157 16.55 2.93 -18.28
C ASN A 157 15.16 2.29 -18.06
N LEU A 158 14.62 2.40 -16.85
CA LEU A 158 13.45 1.63 -16.40
C LEU A 158 12.11 2.20 -16.89
N GLN A 159 12.06 3.47 -17.29
CA GLN A 159 10.84 4.17 -17.76
C GLN A 159 9.67 4.11 -16.76
N TYR A 160 9.95 4.17 -15.46
CA TYR A 160 8.92 4.13 -14.43
C TYR A 160 8.16 5.46 -14.32
N THR A 161 6.83 5.36 -14.24
CA THR A 161 5.92 6.46 -13.89
C THR A 161 5.96 6.74 -12.38
N GLU A 162 5.36 7.85 -11.94
CA GLU A 162 5.19 8.12 -10.51
C GLU A 162 4.30 7.07 -9.83
N GLU A 163 3.28 6.58 -10.53
CA GLU A 163 2.38 5.51 -10.10
C GLU A 163 3.16 4.21 -9.89
N ARG A 164 4.08 3.87 -10.80
CA ARG A 164 4.97 2.71 -10.66
C ARG A 164 5.90 2.85 -9.47
N VAL A 165 6.47 4.03 -9.23
CA VAL A 165 7.33 4.27 -8.05
C VAL A 165 6.53 4.09 -6.76
N PHE A 166 5.29 4.61 -6.70
CA PHE A 166 4.42 4.39 -5.55
C PHE A 166 4.00 2.93 -5.38
N GLN A 167 3.64 2.24 -6.47
CA GLN A 167 3.33 0.82 -6.44
C GLN A 167 4.51 0.01 -5.87
N ASN A 168 5.75 0.33 -6.25
CA ASN A 168 6.93 -0.34 -5.70
C ASN A 168 7.08 -0.11 -4.19
N GLU A 169 6.86 1.11 -3.70
CA GLU A 169 6.90 1.40 -2.25
C GLU A 169 5.74 0.72 -1.50
N LEU A 170 4.56 0.63 -2.10
CA LEU A 170 3.40 -0.07 -1.58
C LEU A 170 3.68 -1.57 -1.44
N LEU A 171 4.26 -2.20 -2.46
CA LEU A 171 4.67 -3.60 -2.42
C LEU A 171 5.76 -3.85 -1.38
N ARG A 172 6.74 -2.96 -1.28
CA ARG A 172 7.75 -3.00 -0.21
C ARG A 172 7.12 -2.86 1.18
N THR A 173 6.09 -2.01 1.31
CA THR A 173 5.36 -1.85 2.57
C THR A 173 4.66 -3.14 2.97
N LEU A 174 4.02 -3.85 2.03
CA LEU A 174 3.46 -5.17 2.29
C LEU A 174 4.52 -6.15 2.78
N THR A 175 5.70 -6.20 2.14
CA THR A 175 6.81 -7.04 2.59
C THR A 175 7.19 -6.73 4.05
N LEU A 176 7.36 -5.44 4.38
CA LEU A 176 7.70 -5.02 5.75
C LEU A 176 6.61 -5.34 6.77
N VAL A 177 5.32 -5.27 6.38
CA VAL A 177 4.20 -5.67 7.24
C VAL A 177 4.27 -7.17 7.55
N PHE A 178 4.52 -8.00 6.55
CA PHE A 178 4.67 -9.45 6.76
C PHE A 178 5.92 -9.79 7.58
N GLU A 179 7.05 -9.12 7.33
CA GLU A 179 8.27 -9.26 8.13
C GLU A 179 8.07 -8.83 9.59
N HIS A 180 7.24 -7.82 9.83
CA HIS A 180 6.87 -7.36 11.16
C HIS A 180 5.97 -8.37 11.88
N ASP A 181 4.92 -8.85 11.22
CA ASP A 181 3.87 -9.67 11.86
C ASP A 181 4.16 -11.16 11.93
N PHE A 182 5.07 -11.65 11.11
CA PHE A 182 5.36 -13.08 11.01
C PHE A 182 6.87 -13.37 11.13
N LYS A 183 7.61 -12.49 11.81
CA LYS A 183 9.05 -12.63 12.02
C LYS A 183 9.44 -13.99 12.60
N GLU A 184 8.59 -14.55 13.46
CA GLU A 184 8.78 -15.87 14.08
C GLU A 184 8.60 -17.04 13.10
N TYR A 185 7.99 -16.80 11.95
CA TYR A 185 7.74 -17.80 10.89
C TYR A 185 8.65 -17.62 9.67
N LEU A 186 9.32 -16.48 9.52
CA LEU A 186 10.11 -16.09 8.33
C LEU A 186 11.60 -16.40 8.46
#